data_AF-A0A1S3H334-F1
#
_entry.id   AF-A0A1S3H334-F1
#
_cell.length_a   1.000
_cell.length_b   1.000
_cell.length_c   1.000
_cell.angle_alpha   90.00
_cell.angle_beta   90.00
_cell.angle_gamma   90.00
#
_symmetry.space_group_name_H-M   'P 1'
#
loop_
_entity.id
_entity.type
_entity.pdbx_description
1 polymer ?
#
loop_
_entity_poly.entity_id
_entity_poly.type
_entity_poly.pdbx_seq_one_letter_code
_entity_poly.pdbx_strand_id
1 'polypeptide(L)' 'MDSCRHINRVKVSQDHSILNPQKWLCAECGTTESVWACLSCSHVACGRYIEEHAFKHYQQTKHPISIEVNERYVYW' A
#
# COMPACT_ATOMS: atom_id res chain seq x y z
N MET A 1 10.37 11.45 17.53
CA MET A 1 10.11 10.60 16.34
C MET A 1 9.83 11.54 15.19
N ASP A 2 10.86 11.89 14.44
CA ASP A 2 10.76 12.81 13.32
C ASP A 2 9.99 12.16 12.17
N SER A 3 8.95 12.86 11.70
CA SER A 3 8.18 12.47 10.53
C SER A 3 9.11 12.22 9.34
N CYS A 4 8.99 11.06 8.70
CA CYS A 4 9.74 10.75 7.49
C CYS A 4 9.45 11.80 6.41
N ARG A 5 10.48 12.40 5.79
CA ARG A 5 10.32 13.49 4.79
C ARG A 5 9.41 13.12 3.61
N HIS A 6 9.23 11.83 3.35
CA HIS A 6 8.35 11.34 2.30
C HIS A 6 6.85 11.53 2.63
N ILE A 7 6.45 11.52 3.92
CA ILE A 7 5.04 11.60 4.32
C ILE A 7 4.40 12.95 3.99
N ASN A 8 5.17 14.03 4.09
CA ASN A 8 4.70 15.39 3.82
C ASN A 8 4.33 15.64 2.36
N ARG A 9 4.72 14.75 1.45
CA ARG A 9 4.44 14.86 0.01
C ARG A 9 3.29 13.96 -0.44
N VAL A 10 2.78 13.13 0.44
CA VAL A 10 1.66 12.23 0.12
C VAL A 10 0.38 13.06 0.03
N LYS A 11 -0.27 13.02 -1.13
CA LYS A 11 -1.63 13.53 -1.33
C LYS A 11 -2.54 12.35 -1.64
N VAL A 12 -3.34 11.94 -0.67
CA VAL A 12 -4.32 10.86 -0.86
C VAL A 12 -5.60 11.47 -1.44
N SER A 13 -5.93 11.11 -2.68
CA SER A 13 -7.19 11.50 -3.32
C SER A 13 -8.38 10.67 -2.82
N GLN A 14 -9.63 11.13 -2.97
CA GLN A 14 -10.81 10.41 -2.50
C GLN A 14 -11.01 9.00 -3.14
N ASP A 15 -10.53 8.76 -4.37
CA ASP A 15 -10.63 7.44 -5.03
C ASP A 15 -9.46 6.49 -4.69
N HIS A 16 -8.65 6.83 -3.69
CA HIS A 16 -7.46 6.06 -3.38
C HIS A 16 -7.81 4.69 -2.78
N SER A 17 -7.13 3.63 -3.24
CA SER A 17 -7.40 2.22 -2.86
C SER A 17 -7.34 1.93 -1.34
N ILE A 18 -6.75 2.80 -0.54
CA ILE A 18 -6.68 2.67 0.93
C ILE A 18 -8.08 2.82 1.55
N LEU A 19 -8.95 3.61 0.90
CA LEU A 19 -10.33 3.90 1.32
C LEU A 19 -11.36 2.97 0.67
N ASN A 20 -10.94 2.06 -0.23
CA ASN A 20 -11.85 1.16 -0.95
C ASN A 20 -11.49 -0.31 -0.64
N PRO A 21 -12.17 -0.96 0.31
CA PRO A 21 -11.94 -2.35 0.70
C PRO A 21 -12.04 -3.36 -0.44
N GLN A 22 -12.88 -3.08 -1.44
CA GLN A 22 -13.04 -3.97 -2.59
C GLN A 22 -11.79 -4.04 -3.47
N LYS A 23 -10.86 -3.08 -3.32
CA LYS A 23 -9.58 -3.05 -4.03
C LYS A 23 -8.43 -3.70 -3.22
N TRP A 24 -8.67 -4.24 -2.02
CA TRP A 24 -7.60 -4.85 -1.19
C TRP A 24 -7.28 -6.28 -1.60
N LEU A 25 -6.78 -6.41 -2.81
CA LEU A 25 -6.13 -7.61 -3.31
C LEU A 25 -4.90 -7.19 -4.11
N CYS A 26 -3.88 -8.04 -4.14
CA CYS A 26 -2.72 -7.80 -4.98
C CYS A 26 -3.15 -7.77 -6.45
N ALA A 27 -2.79 -6.70 -7.16
CA ALA A 27 -3.11 -6.56 -8.58
C ALA A 27 -2.43 -7.59 -9.48
N GLU A 28 -1.35 -8.23 -9.01
CA GLU A 28 -0.54 -9.16 -9.79
C GLU A 28 -0.91 -10.63 -9.52
N CYS A 29 -1.03 -11.05 -8.26
CA CYS A 29 -1.35 -12.44 -7.91
C CYS A 29 -2.72 -12.65 -7.28
N GLY A 30 -3.50 -11.59 -7.03
CA GLY A 30 -4.85 -11.69 -6.48
C GLY A 30 -4.93 -12.05 -5.00
N THR A 31 -3.80 -12.22 -4.30
CA THR A 31 -3.83 -12.53 -2.86
C THR A 31 -4.49 -11.40 -2.05
N THR A 32 -5.21 -11.80 -1.02
CA THR A 32 -5.77 -10.91 0.00
C THR A 32 -4.97 -10.96 1.30
N GLU A 33 -3.82 -11.65 1.33
CA GLU A 33 -2.91 -11.73 2.48
C GLU A 33 -1.76 -10.71 2.35
N SER A 34 -1.37 -10.11 3.48
CA SER A 34 -0.37 -9.02 3.59
C SER A 34 -0.47 -8.05 2.41
N VAL A 35 -1.59 -7.34 2.31
CA VAL A 35 -1.89 -6.46 1.18
C VAL A 35 -1.44 -5.05 1.51
N TRP A 36 -0.67 -4.45 0.61
CA TRP A 36 -0.09 -3.12 0.76
C TRP A 36 -0.65 -2.18 -0.31
N ALA A 37 -1.25 -1.07 0.12
CA ALA A 37 -1.66 0.01 -0.76
C ALA A 37 -0.54 1.05 -0.86
N CYS A 38 -0.13 1.40 -2.07
CA CYS A 38 0.76 2.54 -2.29
C CYS A 38 0.07 3.82 -1.82
N LEU A 39 0.78 4.83 -1.30
CA LEU A 39 0.17 6.13 -0.95
C LEU A 39 0.38 7.20 -2.03
N SER A 40 1.22 6.92 -3.02
CA SER A 40 1.49 7.81 -4.15
C SER A 40 0.55 7.55 -5.34
N CYS A 41 -0.08 6.38 -5.40
CA CYS A 41 -1.00 5.98 -6.47
C CYS A 41 -1.95 4.87 -5.99
N SER A 42 -3.04 4.64 -6.71
CA SER A 42 -4.06 3.64 -6.37
C SER A 42 -3.63 2.16 -6.55
N HIS A 43 -2.34 1.86 -6.67
CA HIS A 43 -1.86 0.48 -6.82
C HIS A 43 -1.86 -0.28 -5.50
N VAL A 44 -2.19 -1.57 -5.56
CA VAL A 44 -2.27 -2.48 -4.42
C VAL A 44 -1.49 -3.75 -4.74
N ALA A 45 -0.60 -4.15 -3.84
CA ALA A 45 0.34 -5.23 -4.06
C ALA A 45 0.56 -6.06 -2.79
N CYS A 46 1.02 -7.30 -2.92
CA CYS A 46 1.31 -8.13 -1.75
C CYS A 46 2.68 -7.80 -1.14
N GLY A 47 2.80 -8.13 0.15
CA GLY A 47 3.96 -7.86 0.97
C GLY A 47 5.15 -8.77 0.67
N ARG A 48 6.23 -8.49 1.41
CA ARG A 48 7.55 -9.14 1.26
C ARG A 48 7.57 -10.65 1.54
N TYR A 49 6.59 -11.16 2.29
CA TYR A 49 6.52 -12.56 2.69
C TYR A 49 5.64 -13.40 1.76
N ILE A 50 5.10 -12.78 0.71
CA ILE A 50 4.33 -13.43 -0.34
C ILE A 50 5.17 -13.47 -1.62
N GLU A 51 4.93 -12.56 -2.58
CA GLU A 51 5.62 -12.52 -3.88
C GLU A 51 6.38 -11.20 -4.12
N GLU A 52 6.46 -10.36 -3.07
CA GLU A 52 7.19 -9.09 -3.05
C GLU A 52 6.74 -8.08 -4.12
N HIS A 53 5.48 -8.15 -4.53
CA HIS A 53 4.89 -7.26 -5.53
C HIS A 53 4.95 -5.78 -5.12
N ALA A 54 4.82 -5.47 -3.83
CA ALA A 54 4.99 -4.10 -3.35
C ALA A 54 6.42 -3.57 -3.58
N PHE A 55 7.43 -4.44 -3.47
CA PHE A 55 8.82 -4.05 -3.73
C PHE A 55 9.08 -3.88 -5.23
N LYS A 56 8.58 -4.79 -6.08
CA LYS A 56 8.63 -4.66 -7.54
C LYS A 56 7.97 -3.36 -8.01
N HIS A 57 6.80 -3.03 -7.46
CA HIS A 57 6.11 -1.75 -7.71
C HIS A 57 6.99 -0.55 -7.36
N TYR A 58 7.64 -0.55 -6.20
CA TYR A 58 8.59 0.50 -5.82
C TYR A 58 9.77 0.58 -6.81
N GLN A 59 10.34 -0.55 -7.22
CA GLN A 59 11.48 -0.55 -8.15
C GLN A 59 11.13 0.10 -9.49
N GLN A 60 9.91 -0.12 -10.00
CA GLN A 60 9.41 0.41 -11.27
C GLN A 60 8.98 1.88 -11.19
N THR A 61 8.25 2.26 -10.13
CA THR A 61 7.59 3.57 -10.04
C THR A 61 8.31 4.57 -9.14
N LYS A 62 9.22 4.09 -8.28
CA LYS A 62 9.86 4.86 -7.21
C LYS A 62 8.88 5.48 -6.21
N HIS A 63 7.69 4.90 -6.05
CA HIS A 63 6.74 5.33 -5.02
C HIS A 63 7.21 4.88 -3.62
N PRO A 64 7.60 5.81 -2.74
CA PRO A 64 8.39 5.48 -1.55
C PRO A 64 7.57 5.03 -0.34
N ILE A 65 6.23 5.14 -0.41
CA ILE A 65 5.37 4.86 0.74
C ILE A 65 4.21 3.96 0.32
N SER A 66 4.04 2.89 1.08
CA SER A 66 2.88 2.00 1.07
C SER A 66 2.47 1.70 2.51
N ILE A 67 1.22 1.26 2.69
CA ILE A 67 0.66 0.86 3.98
C ILE A 67 -0.03 -0.48 3.86
N GLU A 68 0.16 -1.36 4.84
CA GLU A 68 -0.60 -2.61 4.92
C GLU A 68 -2.07 -2.31 5.28
N VAL A 69 -3.00 -2.76 4.46
CA VAL A 69 -4.43 -2.47 4.62
C VAL A 69 -5.18 -3.53 5.43
N ASN A 70 -4.58 -4.70 5.66
CA ASN A 70 -5.19 -5.79 6.41
C ASN A 70 -4.96 -5.69 7.92
N GLU A 71 -3.84 -5.11 8.34
CA GLU A 71 -3.55 -4.85 9.75
C GLU A 71 -4.34 -3.63 10.24
N ARG A 72 -5.64 -3.83 10.45
CA ARG A 72 -6.58 -2.83 11.00
C ARG A 72 -7.02 -3.15 12.42
N TYR A 73 -6.12 -3.64 13.25
CA TYR A 73 -6.41 -3.70 14.68
C TYR A 73 -6.33 -2.30 15.27
N VAL A 74 -7.47 -1.63 15.33
CA VAL A 74 -7.66 -0.48 16.23
C VAL A 74 -8.22 -1.07 17.51
N TYR A 75 -7.35 -1.38 18.46
CA TYR A 75 -7.79 -1.66 19.82
C TYR A 75 -8.23 -0.34 20.47
N TRP A 76 -9.30 -0.39 21.27
CA TRP A 76 -9.84 0.74 22.02
C TRP A 76 -8.92 1.16 23.17
#